data_AF-A0A968GYA4-F1
#
_entry.id   AF-A0A968GYA4-F1
#
_cell.length_a   1.000
_cell.length_b   1.000
_cell.length_c   1.000
_cell.angle_alpha   90.00
_cell.angle_beta   90.00
_cell.angle_gamma   90.00
#
_symmetry.space_group_name_H-M   'P 1'
#
loop_
_entity.id
_entity.type
_entity.pdbx_description
1 polymer ?
#
loop_
_entity_poly.entity_id
_entity_poly.type
_entity_poly.pdbx_seq_one_letter_code
_entity_poly.pdbx_strand_id
1 'polypeptide(L)'
;MRRPALGGRGDRRGGRSDPVAWTAGPPRFLPRGDRAGHSRINGLVIAQGDVCWAELPDPAGSGPGFRRPIVVVQADPFNRSSLQTVVCVALTSNRRWARSPGNVELSERDSHLPRRSVANVTQLVTIDRDRLEVVGRLPPAKLELILHGIDLVLGRR
;
A
#
# COMPACT_ATOMS: atom_id res chain seq x y z
N MET A 1 4.34 -70.13 -32.41
CA MET A 1 3.05 -69.46 -32.66
C MET A 1 3.15 -68.00 -32.23
N ARG A 2 2.76 -67.11 -33.16
CA ARG A 2 2.18 -65.75 -33.01
C ARG A 2 2.89 -64.66 -32.18
N ARG A 3 3.36 -63.64 -32.93
CA ARG A 3 3.54 -62.24 -32.52
C ARG A 3 2.21 -61.64 -31.99
N PRO A 4 2.28 -60.47 -31.33
CA PRO A 4 1.43 -59.36 -31.74
C PRO A 4 2.24 -58.11 -32.09
N ALA A 5 1.58 -57.24 -32.83
CA ALA A 5 2.11 -56.06 -33.50
C ALA A 5 1.56 -54.75 -32.90
N LEU A 6 2.37 -53.70 -33.03
CA LEU A 6 2.08 -52.29 -33.34
C LEU A 6 1.01 -51.51 -32.54
N GLY A 7 1.42 -50.31 -32.08
CA GLY A 7 0.55 -49.13 -32.11
C GLY A 7 0.84 -48.10 -31.01
N GLY A 8 1.26 -46.88 -31.39
CA GLY A 8 1.18 -45.73 -30.50
C GLY A 8 2.31 -44.70 -30.66
N ARG A 9 2.28 -43.92 -31.74
CA ARG A 9 3.01 -42.64 -31.82
C ARG A 9 2.44 -41.69 -30.75
N GLY A 10 3.33 -41.03 -30.02
CA GLY A 10 3.00 -39.91 -29.13
C GLY A 10 4.20 -38.98 -29.02
N ASP A 11 4.33 -38.07 -29.99
CA ASP A 11 5.18 -36.88 -29.93
C ASP A 11 4.78 -36.08 -28.68
N ARG A 12 5.69 -35.95 -27.70
CA ARG A 12 5.57 -34.96 -26.63
C ARG A 12 6.88 -34.19 -26.53
N ARG A 13 6.94 -33.13 -27.34
CA ARG A 13 7.79 -31.97 -27.14
C ARG A 13 7.60 -31.47 -25.71
N GLY A 14 8.57 -31.75 -24.85
CA GLY A 14 8.72 -31.08 -23.56
C GLY A 14 9.15 -29.65 -23.80
N GLY A 15 8.18 -28.73 -23.89
CA GLY A 15 8.43 -27.30 -23.88
C GLY A 15 9.17 -26.92 -22.61
N ARG A 16 10.44 -26.53 -22.75
CA ARG A 16 11.12 -25.72 -21.75
C ARG A 16 10.40 -24.39 -21.69
N SER A 17 9.70 -24.13 -20.61
CA SER A 17 9.23 -22.79 -20.26
C SER A 17 10.46 -21.94 -19.93
N ASP A 18 10.76 -20.97 -20.78
CA ASP A 18 11.76 -19.95 -20.50
C ASP A 18 11.35 -19.12 -19.26
N PRO A 19 12.23 -18.93 -18.27
CA PRO A 19 11.97 -17.97 -17.21
C PRO A 19 12.16 -16.56 -17.77
N VAL A 20 11.10 -15.75 -17.72
CA VAL A 20 11.14 -14.32 -18.05
C VAL A 20 12.18 -13.64 -17.16
N ALA A 21 13.35 -13.34 -17.73
CA ALA A 21 14.42 -12.62 -17.07
C ALA A 21 14.05 -11.13 -16.95
N TRP A 22 13.85 -10.66 -15.73
CA TRP A 22 13.76 -9.22 -15.44
C TRP A 22 15.16 -8.62 -15.41
N THR A 23 15.73 -8.28 -16.56
CA THR A 23 16.87 -7.35 -16.60
C THR A 23 16.35 -5.93 -16.78
N ALA A 24 15.85 -5.35 -15.68
CA ALA A 24 15.54 -3.92 -15.63
C ALA A 24 16.73 -3.19 -15.00
N GLY A 25 17.40 -2.33 -15.78
CA GLY A 25 18.31 -1.31 -15.21
C GLY A 25 17.55 -0.35 -14.29
N PRO A 26 18.26 0.50 -13.51
CA PRO A 26 17.61 1.38 -12.54
C PRO A 26 16.58 2.29 -13.24
N PRO A 27 15.35 2.42 -12.69
CA PRO A 27 14.33 3.23 -13.34
C PRO A 27 14.76 4.69 -13.35
N ARG A 28 14.98 5.25 -14.55
CA ARG A 28 15.09 6.70 -14.75
C ARG A 28 13.68 7.29 -14.70
N PHE A 29 13.29 7.85 -13.56
CA PHE A 29 12.09 8.69 -13.47
C PHE A 29 12.36 10.05 -14.11
N LEU A 30 11.86 10.26 -15.32
CA LEU A 30 11.71 11.60 -15.90
C LEU A 30 10.24 12.01 -15.77
N PRO A 31 9.91 13.16 -15.18
CA PRO A 31 8.55 13.69 -15.25
C PRO A 31 8.31 14.15 -16.70
N ARG A 32 7.45 13.44 -17.44
CA ARG A 32 6.91 13.93 -18.72
C ARG A 32 5.66 14.77 -18.42
N GLY A 33 5.60 15.94 -19.08
CA GLY A 33 4.61 16.99 -18.82
C GLY A 33 3.16 16.54 -18.90
N ASP A 34 2.38 16.95 -17.90
CA ASP A 34 0.97 16.67 -17.78
C ASP A 34 0.11 17.54 -18.68
N ARG A 35 -0.55 16.89 -19.64
CA ARG A 35 -1.87 17.29 -20.15
C ARG A 35 -2.70 16.04 -20.39
N ALA A 36 -3.34 15.52 -19.34
CA ALA A 36 -4.59 14.76 -19.43
C ALA A 36 -5.17 14.51 -18.03
N GLY A 37 -6.37 15.05 -17.77
CA GLY A 37 -7.34 14.47 -16.84
C GLY A 37 -6.88 14.27 -15.39
N HIS A 38 -6.63 15.34 -14.65
CA HIS A 38 -6.60 15.26 -13.19
C HIS A 38 -8.03 14.92 -12.71
N SER A 39 -8.24 13.71 -12.21
CA SER A 39 -9.42 13.38 -11.41
C SER A 39 -9.33 14.20 -10.12
N ARG A 40 -9.86 15.43 -10.19
CA ARG A 40 -10.16 16.27 -9.02
C ARG A 40 -11.45 15.73 -8.43
N ILE A 41 -11.34 14.70 -7.61
CA ILE A 41 -12.37 14.50 -6.60
C ILE A 41 -11.98 15.50 -5.49
N ASN A 42 -12.67 16.65 -5.49
CA ASN A 42 -12.54 17.79 -4.57
C ASN A 42 -11.28 18.69 -4.64
N GLY A 43 -10.39 18.55 -5.62
CA GLY A 43 -9.31 19.53 -5.84
C GLY A 43 -8.22 19.56 -4.74
N LEU A 44 -8.27 18.66 -3.77
CA LEU A 44 -7.25 18.46 -2.75
C LEU A 44 -6.22 17.45 -3.24
N VAL A 45 -4.96 17.87 -3.30
CA VAL A 45 -3.83 16.98 -3.58
C VAL A 45 -3.55 16.20 -2.30
N ILE A 46 -3.77 14.88 -2.33
CA ILE A 46 -3.37 13.97 -1.24
C ILE A 46 -1.86 14.11 -1.03
N ALA A 47 -1.42 14.21 0.23
CA ALA A 47 -0.02 14.35 0.57
C ALA A 47 0.38 13.52 1.80
N GLN A 48 1.68 13.33 1.97
CA GLN A 48 2.26 12.52 3.01
C GLN A 48 1.90 13.08 4.39
N GLY A 49 1.47 12.19 5.29
CA GLY A 49 0.97 12.53 6.62
C GLY A 49 -0.50 12.92 6.68
N ASP A 50 -1.22 12.98 5.56
CA ASP A 50 -2.68 13.17 5.59
C ASP A 50 -3.34 11.97 6.28
N VAL A 51 -4.28 12.28 7.18
CA VAL A 51 -5.15 11.30 7.83
C VAL A 51 -6.46 11.28 7.06
N CYS A 52 -6.86 10.10 6.58
CA CYS A 52 -8.06 9.94 5.77
C CYS A 52 -8.97 8.86 6.34
N TRP A 53 -10.27 8.97 6.11
CA TRP A 53 -11.13 7.79 6.05
C TRP A 53 -10.92 7.10 4.71
N ALA A 54 -10.80 5.78 4.74
CA ALA A 54 -10.70 4.95 3.55
C ALA A 54 -11.77 3.86 3.56
N GLU A 55 -12.42 3.67 2.42
CA GLU A 55 -13.24 2.48 2.20
C GLU A 55 -12.34 1.31 1.82
N LEU A 56 -12.22 0.28 2.65
CA LEU A 56 -11.47 -0.95 2.34
C LEU A 56 -12.44 -2.10 2.04
N PRO A 57 -12.01 -3.13 1.27
CA PRO A 57 -12.78 -4.35 1.10
C PRO A 57 -13.09 -5.03 2.44
N ASP A 58 -13.96 -6.04 2.40
CA ASP A 58 -14.16 -6.91 3.56
C ASP A 58 -12.83 -7.52 4.01
N PRO A 59 -12.58 -7.60 5.34
CA PRO A 59 -11.33 -8.11 5.85
C PRO A 59 -11.17 -9.59 5.49
N ALA A 60 -10.05 -9.93 4.87
CA ALA A 60 -9.61 -11.30 4.66
C ALA A 60 -8.48 -11.63 5.65
N GLY A 61 -8.72 -12.57 6.56
CA GLY A 61 -7.76 -12.97 7.58
C GLY A 61 -7.40 -11.82 8.53
N SER A 62 -6.11 -11.47 8.62
CA SER A 62 -5.61 -10.41 9.50
C SER A 62 -5.51 -9.04 8.82
N GLY A 63 -5.85 -8.94 7.53
CA GLY A 63 -5.80 -7.67 6.80
C GLY A 63 -6.83 -6.66 7.30
N PRO A 64 -6.57 -5.35 7.14
CA PRO A 64 -7.55 -4.34 7.48
C PRO A 64 -8.70 -4.39 6.48
N GLY A 65 -9.91 -4.11 6.95
CA GLY A 65 -11.11 -4.05 6.11
C GLY A 65 -12.10 -3.01 6.61
N PHE A 66 -13.21 -2.91 5.87
CA PHE A 66 -14.28 -1.94 6.04
C PHE A 66 -13.81 -0.48 5.96
N ARG A 67 -14.70 0.45 6.29
CA ARG A 67 -14.35 1.86 6.45
C ARG A 67 -13.41 2.04 7.64
N ARG A 68 -12.19 2.53 7.40
CA ARG A 68 -11.13 2.61 8.40
C ARG A 68 -10.31 3.89 8.24
N PRO A 69 -9.85 4.51 9.34
CA PRO A 69 -8.94 5.63 9.20
C PRO A 69 -7.54 5.14 8.82
N ILE A 70 -6.85 5.88 7.98
CA ILE A 70 -5.50 5.58 7.48
C ILE A 70 -4.63 6.83 7.52
N VAL A 71 -3.31 6.64 7.46
CA VAL A 71 -2.33 7.71 7.26
C VAL A 71 -1.63 7.48 5.93
N VAL A 72 -1.59 8.50 5.09
CA VAL A 72 -0.82 8.47 3.84
C VAL A 72 0.66 8.51 4.17
N VAL A 73 1.41 7.49 3.74
CA VAL A 73 2.86 7.40 3.98
C VAL A 73 3.68 7.44 2.69
N GLN A 74 3.02 7.33 1.53
CA GLN A 74 3.65 7.55 0.24
C GLN A 74 4.21 8.97 0.12
N ALA A 75 5.44 9.08 -0.37
CA ALA A 75 6.11 10.37 -0.52
C ALA A 75 5.42 11.24 -1.59
N ASP A 76 5.41 12.55 -1.35
CA ASP A 76 4.68 13.50 -2.19
C ASP A 76 5.04 13.52 -3.68
N PRO A 77 6.29 13.28 -4.12
CA PRO A 77 6.59 13.17 -5.55
C PRO A 77 5.74 12.09 -6.25
N PHE A 78 5.43 10.97 -5.57
CA PHE A 78 4.53 9.95 -6.09
C PHE A 78 3.07 10.37 -5.98
N ASN A 79 2.68 11.04 -4.89
CA ASN A 79 1.31 11.56 -4.73
C ASN A 79 0.95 12.61 -5.79
N ARG A 80 1.92 13.41 -6.24
CA ARG A 80 1.74 14.38 -7.33
C ARG A 80 1.85 13.79 -8.74
N SER A 81 2.22 12.53 -8.87
CA SER A 81 2.28 11.83 -10.16
C SER A 81 0.89 11.38 -10.65
N SER A 82 0.84 10.85 -11.87
CA SER A 82 -0.36 10.28 -12.50
C SER A 82 -0.83 8.94 -11.92
N LEU A 83 -0.12 8.38 -10.93
CA LEU A 83 -0.56 7.17 -10.22
C LEU A 83 -1.95 7.41 -9.62
N GLN A 84 -2.88 6.47 -9.76
CA GLN A 84 -4.21 6.58 -9.16
C GLN A 84 -4.28 6.00 -7.75
N THR A 85 -3.17 5.43 -7.27
CA THR A 85 -3.05 4.80 -5.97
C THR A 85 -2.15 5.58 -5.03
N VAL A 86 -2.27 5.25 -3.74
CA VAL A 86 -1.44 5.77 -2.66
C VAL A 86 -1.17 4.68 -1.62
N VAL A 87 0.03 4.67 -1.06
CA VAL A 87 0.44 3.77 0.03
C VAL A 87 0.14 4.42 1.38
N CYS A 88 -0.54 3.66 2.24
CA CYS A 88 -1.04 4.12 3.53
C CYS A 88 -0.77 3.11 4.65
N VAL A 89 -0.79 3.58 5.89
CA VAL A 89 -0.80 2.75 7.11
C VAL A 89 -2.20 2.75 7.72
N ALA A 90 -2.71 1.58 8.07
CA ALA A 90 -4.01 1.47 8.74
C ALA A 90 -3.97 1.95 10.20
N LEU A 91 -5.00 2.69 10.61
CA LEU A 91 -5.23 3.08 11.99
C LEU A 91 -6.24 2.15 12.69
N THR A 92 -6.05 1.98 14.00
CA THR A 92 -6.96 1.20 14.85
C THR A 92 -7.14 1.86 16.21
N SER A 93 -8.37 1.84 16.73
CA SER A 93 -8.66 2.28 18.11
C SER A 93 -8.28 1.24 19.16
N ASN A 94 -7.86 0.04 18.75
CA ASN A 94 -7.42 -1.00 19.67
C ASN A 94 -6.00 -0.71 20.18
N ARG A 95 -5.93 -0.04 21.33
CA ARG A 95 -4.69 0.44 21.96
C ARG A 95 -3.73 -0.66 22.40
N ARG A 96 -4.15 -1.93 22.44
CA ARG A 96 -3.22 -3.04 22.75
C ARG A 96 -2.05 -3.10 21.76
N TRP A 97 -2.29 -2.66 20.52
CA TRP A 97 -1.29 -2.63 19.46
C TRP A 97 -0.24 -1.53 19.62
N ALA A 98 -0.43 -0.57 20.54
CA ALA A 98 0.58 0.45 20.82
C ALA A 98 1.88 -0.14 21.39
N ARG A 99 1.84 -1.36 21.95
CA ARG A 99 3.01 -2.05 22.49
C ARG A 99 3.80 -2.81 21.42
N SER A 100 3.28 -2.92 20.20
CA SER A 100 3.98 -3.61 19.12
C SER A 100 5.14 -2.75 18.61
N PRO A 101 6.31 -3.34 18.32
CA PRO A 101 7.46 -2.60 17.82
C PRO A 101 7.12 -1.75 16.59
N GLY A 102 7.55 -0.48 16.61
CA GLY A 102 7.32 0.47 15.53
C GLY A 102 5.91 1.08 15.46
N ASN A 103 4.92 0.55 16.18
CA ASN A 103 3.58 1.15 16.20
C ASN A 103 3.58 2.48 16.96
N VAL A 104 2.78 3.43 16.47
CA VAL A 104 2.75 4.79 17.00
C VAL A 104 1.37 5.10 17.55
N GLU A 105 1.30 5.47 18.83
CA GLU A 105 0.06 5.99 19.42
C GLU A 105 -0.16 7.45 19.03
N LEU A 106 -1.38 7.74 18.60
CA LEU A 106 -1.88 9.03 18.16
C LEU A 106 -3.02 9.46 19.08
N SER A 107 -2.92 10.67 19.63
CA SER A 107 -4.05 11.30 20.30
C SER A 107 -5.12 11.74 19.28
N GLU A 108 -6.29 12.09 19.78
CA GLU A 108 -7.36 12.73 19.01
C GLU A 108 -6.85 13.99 18.31
N ARG A 109 -6.03 14.79 19.02
CA ARG A 109 -5.43 16.01 18.47
C ARG A 109 -4.41 15.72 17.38
N ASP A 110 -3.60 14.68 17.54
CA ASP A 110 -2.60 14.31 16.53
C ASP A 110 -3.26 13.85 15.22
N SER A 111 -4.33 13.07 15.35
CA SER A 111 -4.95 12.36 14.22
C SER A 111 -6.20 13.03 13.64
N HIS A 112 -6.78 14.01 14.35
CA HIS A 112 -8.09 14.57 14.04
C HIS A 112 -9.24 13.55 14.09
N LEU A 113 -9.02 12.40 14.72
CA LEU A 113 -10.03 11.36 14.89
C LEU A 113 -10.77 11.51 16.22
N PRO A 114 -12.02 11.02 16.32
CA PRO A 114 -12.83 11.13 17.53
C PRO A 114 -12.32 10.29 18.71
N ARG A 115 -11.32 9.42 18.50
CA ARG A 115 -10.74 8.55 19.53
C ARG A 115 -9.25 8.40 19.29
N ARG A 116 -8.48 8.24 20.39
CA ARG A 116 -7.10 7.75 20.33
C ARG A 116 -6.98 6.53 19.43
N SER A 117 -5.94 6.55 18.62
CA SER A 117 -5.70 5.54 17.60
C SER A 117 -4.24 5.12 17.60
N VAL A 118 -3.96 3.97 17.03
CA VAL A 118 -2.61 3.44 16.84
C VAL A 118 -2.38 3.25 15.35
N ALA A 119 -1.28 3.81 14.85
CA ALA A 119 -0.78 3.49 13.52
C ALA A 119 -0.12 2.12 13.57
N ASN A 120 -0.72 1.15 12.88
CA ASN A 120 -0.20 -0.21 12.84
C ASN A 120 0.73 -0.37 11.64
N VAL A 121 2.03 -0.15 11.85
CA VAL A 121 3.02 -0.05 10.76
C VAL A 121 3.24 -1.35 9.99
N THR A 122 2.74 -2.47 10.51
CA THR A 122 2.70 -3.77 9.81
C THR A 122 1.50 -3.94 8.88
N GLN A 123 0.57 -2.98 8.86
CA GLN A 123 -0.65 -2.98 8.06
C GLN A 123 -0.59 -1.87 7.01
N LEU A 124 0.39 -2.00 6.11
CA LEU A 124 0.51 -1.17 4.92
C LEU A 124 -0.50 -1.62 3.86
N VAL A 125 -1.15 -0.66 3.23
CA VAL A 125 -2.15 -0.89 2.18
C VAL A 125 -1.96 0.08 1.03
N THR A 126 -2.24 -0.38 -0.18
CA THR A 126 -2.32 0.46 -1.38
C THR A 126 -3.79 0.66 -1.72
N ILE A 127 -4.22 1.91 -1.84
CA ILE A 127 -5.63 2.29 -2.01
C ILE A 127 -5.75 3.25 -3.20
N ASP A 128 -6.83 3.14 -3.96
CA ASP A 128 -7.20 4.13 -4.97
C ASP A 128 -7.56 5.47 -4.32
N ARG A 129 -7.11 6.58 -4.92
CA ARG A 129 -7.23 7.93 -4.36
C ARG A 129 -8.69 8.39 -4.21
N ASP A 130 -9.58 7.89 -5.06
CA ASP A 130 -11.01 8.21 -5.05
C ASP A 130 -11.76 7.60 -3.86
N ARG A 131 -11.15 6.64 -3.16
CA ARG A 131 -11.70 6.00 -1.95
C ARG A 131 -11.28 6.68 -0.66
N LEU A 132 -10.64 7.85 -0.74
CA LEU A 132 -10.10 8.58 0.40
C LEU A 132 -10.85 9.88 0.67
N GLU A 133 -11.14 10.11 1.94
CA GLU A 133 -11.71 11.34 2.46
C GLU A 133 -10.76 11.92 3.53
N VAL A 134 -10.11 13.04 3.22
CA VAL A 134 -9.14 13.67 4.13
C VAL A 134 -9.85 14.27 5.33
N VAL A 135 -9.34 13.99 6.54
CA VAL A 135 -9.89 14.46 7.83
C VAL A 135 -8.95 15.46 8.50
N GLY A 136 -7.66 15.33 8.26
CA GLY A 136 -6.64 16.21 8.84
C GLY A 136 -5.25 15.77 8.45
N ARG A 137 -4.24 16.29 9.15
CA ARG A 137 -2.85 15.96 8.88
C ARG A 137 -2.09 15.76 10.19
N LEU A 138 -1.24 14.74 10.22
CA LEU A 138 -0.40 14.48 11.37
C LEU A 138 0.61 15.62 11.61
N PRO A 139 0.96 15.89 12.88
CA PRO A 139 2.16 16.63 13.19
C PRO A 139 3.40 15.95 12.56
N PRO A 140 4.37 16.71 12.04
CA PRO A 140 5.57 16.14 11.40
C PRO A 140 6.29 15.10 12.29
N ALA A 141 6.41 15.39 13.60
CA ALA A 141 7.04 14.47 14.55
C ALA A 141 6.32 13.10 14.63
N LYS A 142 5.00 13.05 14.45
CA LYS A 142 4.25 11.79 14.45
C LYS A 142 4.41 11.04 13.13
N LEU A 143 4.46 11.75 12.01
CA LEU A 143 4.75 11.16 10.71
C LEU A 143 6.14 10.51 10.71
N GLU A 144 7.17 11.20 11.20
CA GLU A 144 8.54 10.66 11.28
C GLU A 144 8.61 9.36 12.11
N LEU A 145 7.90 9.30 13.24
CA LEU A 145 7.83 8.06 14.03
C LEU A 145 7.17 6.91 13.27
N ILE A 146 6.14 7.20 12.46
CA ILE A 146 5.49 6.18 11.63
C ILE A 146 6.43 5.70 10.52
N LEU A 147 7.14 6.62 9.85
CA LEU A 147 8.11 6.27 8.82
C LEU A 147 9.26 5.43 9.38
N HIS A 148 9.79 5.81 10.55
CA HIS A 148 10.77 5.00 11.25
C HIS A 148 10.22 3.61 11.62
N GLY A 149 8.98 3.53 12.09
CA GLY A 149 8.31 2.26 12.34
C GLY A 149 8.19 1.38 11.09
N ILE A 150 7.94 1.98 9.92
CA ILE A 150 7.94 1.28 8.63
C ILE A 150 9.35 0.79 8.29
N ASP A 151 10.39 1.59 8.49
CA ASP A 151 11.78 1.16 8.25
C ASP A 151 12.14 -0.07 9.08
N LEU A 152 11.72 -0.12 10.35
CA LEU A 152 11.87 -1.30 11.20
C LEU A 152 11.17 -2.54 10.60
N VAL A 153 9.94 -2.38 10.10
CA VAL A 153 9.20 -3.48 9.43
C VAL A 153 9.92 -3.95 8.17
N LEU A 154 10.54 -3.04 7.43
CA LEU A 154 11.27 -3.34 6.19
C LEU A 154 12.73 -3.75 6.41
N GLY A 155 13.20 -3.83 7.67
CA GLY A 155 14.59 -4.17 7.99
C GLY A 155 15.61 -3.11 7.55
N ARG A 156 15.18 -1.86 7.38
CA ARG A 156 16.03 -0.71 7.06
C ARG A 156 16.48 -0.05 8.36
N ARG A 157 17.77 0.23 8.47
CA ARG A 157 18.42 0.87 9.64
C ARG A 157 19.04 2.18 9.22
#